data_AF-A0A6V7WU63-F1
#
_entry.id   AF-A0A6V7WU63-F1
#
_cell.length_a   1.000
_cell.length_b   1.000
_cell.length_c   1.000
_cell.angle_alpha   90.00
_cell.angle_beta   90.00
_cell.angle_gamma   90.00
#
_symmetry.space_group_name_H-M   'P 1'
#
loop_
_entity.id
_entity.type
_entity.pdbx_description
1 polymer ?
#
loop_
_entity_poly.entity_id
_entity_poly.type
_entity_poly.pdbx_seq_one_letter_code
_entity_poly.pdbx_strand_id
1 'polypeptide(L)'
;MVKFNCIGLKFLFIIDLTPQNMQKLFRSLFLIVFIEVGGYFLSYTASIMIIYLTNSTPLKLFYISFLSNLYFNIANASIAPIVYVNSSDYNEALRKELKYLKTFFKCKKENEDKNKFRILYSKKINILENTQNQLKI
;
A
#
# COMPACT_ATOMS: atom_id res chain seq x y z
N MET A 1 1.80 6.33 -35.18
CA MET A 1 2.91 6.47 -34.22
C MET A 1 2.73 5.62 -32.94
N VAL A 2 2.03 4.47 -33.00
CA VAL A 2 1.73 3.61 -31.81
C VAL A 2 2.46 2.25 -31.86
N LYS A 3 2.96 1.84 -33.04
CA LYS A 3 3.58 0.51 -33.25
C LYS A 3 4.97 0.35 -32.61
N PHE A 4 5.70 1.44 -32.36
CA PHE A 4 7.05 1.38 -31.77
C PHE A 4 7.04 1.07 -30.26
N ASN A 5 6.00 1.47 -29.52
CA ASN A 5 5.93 1.19 -28.08
C ASN A 5 5.72 -0.30 -27.76
N CYS A 6 4.97 -1.04 -28.61
CA CYS A 6 4.78 -2.47 -28.39
C CYS A 6 6.03 -3.31 -28.69
N ILE A 7 6.89 -2.86 -29.62
CA ILE A 7 8.12 -3.58 -29.97
C ILE A 7 9.18 -3.38 -28.87
N GLY A 8 9.29 -2.16 -28.34
CA GLY A 8 10.15 -1.87 -27.18
C GLY A 8 9.76 -2.66 -25.93
N LEU A 9 8.45 -2.77 -25.65
CA LEU A 9 7.95 -3.58 -24.52
C LEU A 9 8.28 -5.07 -24.68
N LYS A 10 8.15 -5.63 -25.90
CA LYS A 10 8.53 -7.02 -26.18
C LYS A 10 10.03 -7.25 -26.04
N PHE A 11 10.85 -6.32 -26.52
CA PHE A 11 12.31 -6.42 -26.43
C PHE A 11 12.81 -6.28 -24.99
N LEU A 12 12.23 -5.38 -24.20
CA LEU A 12 12.55 -5.21 -22.78
C LEU A 12 12.18 -6.48 -21.98
N PHE A 13 11.01 -7.07 -22.26
CA PHE A 13 10.61 -8.35 -21.66
C PHE A 13 11.60 -9.46 -22.01
N ILE A 14 12.01 -9.58 -23.28
CA ILE A 14 12.94 -10.62 -23.72
C ILE A 14 14.34 -10.48 -23.07
N ILE A 15 14.80 -9.26 -22.81
CA ILE A 15 16.13 -9.00 -22.22
C ILE A 15 16.14 -9.22 -20.69
N ASP A 16 15.05 -8.91 -19.98
CA ASP A 16 14.97 -9.10 -18.52
C ASP A 16 14.74 -10.57 -18.09
N LEU A 17 14.34 -11.42 -19.05
CA LEU A 17 14.12 -12.85 -18.86
C LEU A 17 15.43 -13.65 -18.84
N THR A 18 16.33 -13.31 -17.93
CA THR A 18 17.41 -14.25 -17.58
C THR A 18 16.79 -15.50 -16.93
N PRO A 19 17.34 -16.72 -17.16
CA PRO A 19 16.79 -17.94 -16.58
C PRO A 19 16.72 -17.89 -15.04
N GLN A 20 17.63 -17.13 -14.41
CA GLN A 20 17.67 -16.90 -12.97
C GLN A 20 16.51 -16.00 -12.49
N ASN A 21 16.21 -14.92 -13.21
CA ASN A 21 15.09 -14.04 -12.88
C ASN A 21 13.75 -14.75 -13.09
N MET A 22 13.64 -15.54 -14.16
CA MET A 22 12.46 -16.37 -14.42
C MET A 22 12.20 -17.36 -13.29
N GLN A 23 13.23 -18.05 -12.80
CA GLN A 23 13.07 -18.99 -11.69
C GLN A 23 12.59 -18.30 -10.40
N LYS A 24 13.11 -17.10 -10.10
CA LYS A 24 12.65 -16.31 -8.93
C LYS A 24 11.20 -15.86 -9.09
N LEU A 25 10.82 -15.41 -10.28
CA LEU A 25 9.46 -14.99 -10.60
C LEU A 25 8.47 -16.16 -10.51
N PHE A 26 8.83 -17.33 -11.04
CA PHE A 26 8.01 -18.53 -10.88
C PHE A 26 7.90 -18.98 -9.43
N ARG A 27 8.98 -18.88 -8.63
CA ARG A 27 8.95 -19.21 -7.21
C ARG A 27 8.02 -18.28 -6.42
N SER A 28 8.07 -16.98 -6.68
CA SER A 28 7.18 -16.02 -6.02
C SER A 28 5.73 -16.21 -6.46
N LEU A 29 5.49 -16.40 -7.76
CA LEU A 29 4.15 -16.66 -8.30
C LEU A 29 3.55 -17.95 -7.72
N PHE A 30 4.35 -19.01 -7.64
CA PHE A 30 3.93 -20.26 -7.02
C PHE A 30 3.54 -20.07 -5.55
N LEU A 31 4.36 -19.34 -4.77
CA LEU A 31 4.05 -19.05 -3.37
C LEU A 31 2.78 -18.22 -3.20
N ILE A 32 2.56 -17.22 -4.04
CA ILE A 32 1.35 -16.38 -4.02
C ILE A 32 0.13 -17.24 -4.28
N VAL A 33 0.13 -18.00 -5.39
CA VAL A 33 -0.99 -18.87 -5.75
C VAL A 33 -1.21 -19.94 -4.67
N PHE A 34 -0.14 -20.52 -4.12
CA PHE A 34 -0.23 -21.53 -3.08
C PHE A 34 -0.88 -20.98 -1.80
N ILE A 35 -0.50 -19.78 -1.37
CA ILE A 35 -1.05 -19.16 -0.15
C ILE A 35 -2.48 -18.68 -0.38
N GLU A 36 -2.78 -18.12 -1.54
CA GLU A 36 -4.13 -17.65 -1.87
C GLU A 36 -5.11 -18.82 -1.99
N VAL A 37 -4.80 -19.80 -2.85
CA VAL A 37 -5.64 -20.99 -3.05
C VAL A 37 -5.69 -21.85 -1.78
N GLY A 38 -4.56 -22.02 -1.09
CA GLY A 38 -4.50 -22.73 0.18
C GLY A 38 -5.33 -22.06 1.28
N GLY A 39 -5.26 -20.73 1.38
CA GLY A 39 -6.06 -19.95 2.32
C GLY A 39 -7.56 -20.08 2.06
N TYR A 40 -7.99 -20.00 0.79
CA TYR A 40 -9.37 -20.24 0.41
C TYR A 40 -9.85 -21.66 0.75
N PHE A 41 -9.04 -22.67 0.40
CA PHE A 41 -9.38 -24.06 0.66
C PHE A 41 -9.54 -24.34 2.16
N LEU A 42 -8.62 -23.84 2.98
CA LEU A 42 -8.61 -24.05 4.42
C LEU A 42 -9.77 -23.30 5.10
N SER A 43 -10.06 -22.07 4.67
CA SER A 43 -11.20 -21.28 5.14
C SER A 43 -12.54 -21.95 4.81
N TYR A 44 -12.69 -22.48 3.59
CA TYR A 44 -13.91 -23.13 3.14
C TYR A 44 -14.16 -24.47 3.85
N THR A 45 -13.12 -25.30 3.95
CA THR A 45 -13.21 -26.59 4.65
C THR A 45 -13.49 -26.43 6.14
N ALA A 46 -12.84 -25.47 6.80
CA ALA A 46 -13.12 -25.15 8.20
C ALA A 46 -14.57 -24.67 8.40
N SER A 47 -15.06 -23.79 7.52
CA SER A 47 -16.44 -23.29 7.60
C SER A 47 -17.46 -24.41 7.44
N ILE A 48 -17.28 -25.28 6.46
CA ILE A 48 -18.15 -26.45 6.25
C ILE A 48 -18.14 -27.37 7.47
N MET A 49 -16.95 -27.70 8.00
CA MET A 49 -16.85 -28.54 9.19
C MET A 49 -17.62 -27.95 10.37
N ILE A 50 -17.47 -26.65 10.64
CA ILE A 50 -18.16 -26.01 11.76
C ILE A 50 -19.68 -26.02 11.56
N ILE A 51 -20.16 -25.76 10.33
CA ILE A 51 -21.58 -25.76 10.01
C ILE A 51 -22.20 -27.16 10.20
N TYR A 52 -21.51 -28.22 9.77
CA TYR A 52 -21.99 -29.59 9.91
C TYR A 52 -21.88 -30.14 11.34
N LEU A 53 -20.86 -29.73 12.10
CA LEU A 53 -20.61 -30.24 13.46
C LEU A 53 -21.38 -29.48 14.54
N THR A 54 -21.93 -28.30 14.23
CA THR A 54 -22.62 -27.48 15.23
C THR A 54 -24.01 -27.07 14.76
N ASN A 55 -24.97 -27.04 15.68
CA ASN A 55 -26.25 -26.38 15.44
C ASN A 55 -25.98 -24.90 15.15
N SER A 56 -26.15 -24.56 13.88
CA SER A 56 -25.74 -23.28 13.30
C SER A 56 -26.79 -22.22 13.59
N THR A 57 -26.57 -21.43 14.65
CA THR A 57 -27.36 -20.20 14.89
C THR A 57 -26.85 -19.07 13.98
N PRO A 58 -27.69 -18.09 13.59
CA PRO A 58 -27.28 -16.95 12.77
C PRO A 58 -26.04 -16.21 13.32
N LEU A 59 -25.94 -16.06 14.64
CA LEU A 59 -24.80 -15.41 15.29
C LEU A 59 -23.48 -16.18 15.06
N LYS A 60 -23.50 -17.52 15.17
CA LYS A 60 -22.32 -18.36 14.92
C LYS A 60 -21.88 -18.29 13.46
N LEU A 61 -22.84 -18.30 12.52
CA LEU A 61 -22.54 -18.16 11.08
C LEU A 61 -21.86 -16.82 10.78
N PHE A 62 -22.31 -15.74 11.43
CA PHE A 62 -21.66 -14.44 11.33
C PHE A 62 -20.20 -14.49 11.82
N TYR A 63 -19.94 -15.09 12.99
CA TYR A 63 -18.58 -15.24 13.52
C TYR A 63 -17.67 -16.09 12.63
N ILE A 64 -18.18 -17.19 12.07
CA ILE A 64 -17.45 -18.04 11.13
C ILE A 64 -17.09 -17.23 9.88
N SER A 65 -18.05 -16.51 9.29
CA SER A 65 -17.82 -15.67 8.13
C SER A 65 -16.79 -14.56 8.42
N PHE A 66 -16.86 -13.93 9.59
CA PHE A 66 -15.89 -12.93 10.01
C PHE A 66 -14.46 -13.52 10.10
N LEU A 67 -14.30 -14.68 10.74
CA LEU A 67 -13.01 -15.37 10.85
C LEU A 67 -12.47 -15.76 9.46
N SER A 68 -13.31 -16.33 8.60
CA SER A 68 -12.95 -16.67 7.22
C SER A 68 -12.45 -15.46 6.43
N ASN A 69 -13.14 -14.32 6.55
CA ASN A 69 -12.73 -13.07 5.91
C ASN A 69 -11.42 -12.53 6.48
N LEU A 70 -11.18 -12.70 7.78
CA LEU A 70 -9.93 -12.29 8.41
C LEU A 70 -8.75 -13.12 7.88
N TYR A 71 -8.89 -14.45 7.79
CA TYR A 71 -7.86 -15.30 7.17
C TYR A 71 -7.59 -14.95 5.71
N PHE A 72 -8.65 -14.66 4.94
CA PHE A 72 -8.51 -14.25 3.55
C PHE A 72 -7.75 -12.92 3.41
N ASN A 73 -8.05 -11.93 4.26
CA ASN A 73 -7.33 -10.66 4.26
C ASN A 73 -5.85 -10.82 4.64
N ILE A 74 -5.52 -11.72 5.58
CA ILE A 74 -4.13 -12.03 5.92
C ILE A 74 -3.41 -12.67 4.73
N ALA A 75 -4.04 -13.61 4.04
CA ALA A 75 -3.49 -14.23 2.84
C ALA A 75 -3.20 -13.17 1.76
N ASN A 76 -4.14 -12.26 1.49
CA ASN A 76 -3.94 -11.16 0.55
C ASN A 76 -2.82 -10.20 0.98
N ALA A 77 -2.76 -9.85 2.27
CA ALA A 77 -1.73 -8.98 2.81
C ALA A 77 -0.33 -9.61 2.72
N SER A 78 -0.24 -10.95 2.73
CA SER A 78 1.02 -11.68 2.64
C SER A 78 1.67 -11.63 1.25
N ILE A 79 0.93 -11.28 0.20
CA ILE A 79 1.46 -11.18 -1.17
C ILE A 79 2.59 -10.15 -1.25
N ALA A 80 2.40 -8.96 -0.66
CA ALA A 80 3.39 -7.89 -0.68
C ALA A 80 4.75 -8.31 -0.05
N PRO A 81 4.82 -8.88 1.17
CA PRO A 81 6.08 -9.36 1.73
C PRO A 81 6.68 -10.54 0.97
N ILE A 82 5.87 -11.46 0.41
CA ILE A 82 6.38 -12.56 -0.44
C ILE A 82 7.11 -12.00 -1.66
N VAL A 83 6.50 -11.03 -2.35
CA VAL A 83 7.11 -10.38 -3.52
C VAL A 83 8.35 -9.60 -3.10
N TYR A 84 8.30 -8.87 -1.98
CA TYR A 84 9.43 -8.09 -1.47
C TYR A 84 10.68 -8.94 -1.16
N VAL A 85 10.49 -10.14 -0.61
CA VAL A 85 11.60 -11.06 -0.30
C VAL A 85 12.16 -11.72 -1.56
N ASN A 86 11.30 -12.05 -2.53
CA ASN A 86 11.70 -12.83 -3.71
C ASN A 86 12.07 -12.00 -4.93
N SER A 87 11.72 -10.71 -4.98
CA SER A 87 12.01 -9.80 -6.10
C SER A 87 12.84 -8.60 -5.63
N SER A 88 14.08 -8.53 -6.13
CA SER A 88 14.96 -7.36 -5.97
C SER A 88 14.35 -6.10 -6.57
N ASP A 89 13.68 -6.25 -7.72
CA ASP A 89 13.15 -5.14 -8.50
C ASP A 89 11.96 -4.51 -7.77
N TYR A 90 11.09 -5.34 -7.19
CA TYR A 90 10.00 -4.87 -6.34
C TYR A 90 10.53 -4.16 -5.09
N ASN A 91 11.56 -4.70 -4.45
CA ASN A 91 12.19 -4.07 -3.28
C ASN A 91 12.77 -2.69 -3.65
N GLU A 92 13.46 -2.58 -4.77
CA GLU A 92 14.01 -1.32 -5.25
C GLU A 92 12.90 -0.30 -5.59
N ALA A 93 11.84 -0.74 -6.28
CA ALA A 93 10.68 0.09 -6.56
C ALA A 93 10.00 0.60 -5.28
N LEU A 94 9.79 -0.28 -4.29
CA LEU A 94 9.21 0.08 -3.00
C LEU A 94 10.08 1.11 -2.25
N ARG A 95 11.41 0.95 -2.26
CA ARG A 95 12.34 1.92 -1.66
C ARG A 95 12.27 3.29 -2.34
N LYS A 96 12.14 3.32 -3.67
CA LYS A 96 11.97 4.57 -4.43
C LYS A 96 10.66 5.28 -4.02
N GLU A 97 9.55 4.55 -4.00
CA GLU A 97 8.24 5.08 -3.57
C GLU A 97 8.27 5.60 -2.12
N LEU A 98 8.87 4.86 -1.19
CA LEU A 98 9.01 5.28 0.20
C LEU A 98 9.86 6.56 0.33
N LYS A 99 10.88 6.74 -0.51
CA LYS A 99 11.70 7.96 -0.55
C LYS A 99 10.88 9.15 -1.05
N TYR A 100 10.04 8.95 -2.06
CA TYR A 100 9.11 9.98 -2.55
C TYR A 100 8.10 10.38 -1.47
N LEU A 101 7.46 9.41 -0.82
CA LEU A 101 6.54 9.64 0.29
C LEU A 101 7.22 10.43 1.42
N LYS A 102 8.42 10.03 1.85
CA LYS A 102 9.17 10.74 2.89
C LYS A 102 9.44 12.19 2.51
N THR A 103 9.78 12.44 1.25
CA THR A 103 10.03 13.79 0.73
C THR A 103 8.74 14.61 0.71
N PHE A 104 7.63 14.00 0.29
CA PHE A 104 6.30 14.62 0.27
C PHE A 104 5.85 15.05 1.68
N PHE A 105 5.96 14.16 2.67
CA PHE A 105 5.62 14.49 4.06
C PHE A 105 6.54 15.56 4.67
N LYS A 106 7.83 15.56 4.32
CA LYS A 106 8.75 16.61 4.75
C LYS A 106 8.37 17.98 4.16
N CYS A 107 8.08 18.03 2.87
CA CYS A 107 7.65 19.25 2.18
C CYS A 107 6.32 19.79 2.73
N LYS A 108 5.36 18.92 3.04
CA LYS A 108 4.09 19.30 3.65
C LYS A 108 4.30 19.98 5.01
N LYS A 109 5.16 19.40 5.86
CA LYS A 109 5.49 19.95 7.18
C LYS A 109 6.16 21.33 7.08
N GLU A 110 7.13 21.49 6.18
CA GLU A 110 7.80 22.79 5.96
C GLU A 110 6.84 23.87 5.44
N ASN A 111 5.85 23.51 4.62
CA ASN A 111 4.84 24.44 4.13
C ASN A 111 3.84 24.85 5.21
N GLU A 112 3.44 23.93 6.10
CA GLU A 112 2.60 24.23 7.26
C GLU A 112 3.30 25.21 8.21
N ASP A 113 4.59 25.00 8.49
CA ASP A 113 5.39 25.89 9.35
C ASP A 113 5.53 27.28 8.72
N LYS A 114 5.85 27.37 7.42
CA LYS A 114 5.94 28.67 6.70
C LYS A 114 4.62 29.43 6.69
N ASN A 115 3.49 28.74 6.49
CA ASN A 115 2.18 29.38 6.54
C ASN A 115 1.85 29.91 7.94
N LYS A 116 2.18 29.16 8.99
CA LYS A 116 1.99 29.60 10.38
C LYS A 116 2.79 30.86 10.70
N PHE A 117 4.05 30.93 10.24
CA PHE A 117 4.87 32.14 10.35
C PHE A 117 4.26 33.31 9.59
N ARG A 118 3.79 33.11 8.35
CA ARG A 118 3.20 34.18 7.53
C ARG A 118 1.97 34.81 8.18
N ILE A 119 1.11 33.99 8.80
CA ILE A 119 -0.07 34.43 9.55
C ILE A 119 0.33 35.22 10.81
N LEU A 120 1.37 34.78 11.51
CA LEU A 120 1.89 35.47 12.70
C LEU A 120 2.44 36.86 12.38
N TYR A 121 3.20 36.97 11.28
CA TYR A 121 3.76 38.25 10.84
C TYR A 121 2.69 39.22 10.34
N SER A 122 1.72 38.76 9.54
CA SER A 122 0.63 39.62 9.07
C SER A 122 -0.22 40.15 10.23
N LYS A 123 -0.48 39.32 11.24
CA LYS A 123 -1.19 39.74 12.45
C LYS A 123 -0.40 40.79 13.24
N LYS A 124 0.92 40.64 13.34
CA LYS A 124 1.79 41.59 14.05
C LYS A 124 1.86 42.95 13.34
N ILE A 125 1.90 42.96 12.01
CA ILE A 125 1.90 44.20 11.20
C ILE A 125 0.56 44.95 11.37
N ASN A 126 -0.58 44.27 11.25
CA ASN A 126 -1.89 44.88 11.44
C ASN A 126 -2.07 45.50 12.84
N ILE A 127 -1.50 44.88 13.88
CA ILE A 127 -1.52 45.44 15.23
C ILE A 127 -0.71 46.75 15.26
N LEU A 128 0.52 46.75 14.72
CA LEU A 128 1.39 47.93 14.70
C LEU A 128 0.77 49.11 13.92
N GLU A 129 0.13 48.84 12.79
CA GLU A 129 -0.58 49.86 12.00
C GLU A 129 -1.77 50.46 12.77
N ASN A 130 -2.55 49.63 13.47
CA ASN A 130 -3.64 50.12 14.31
C ASN A 130 -3.15 50.96 15.50
N THR A 131 -2.04 50.58 16.15
CA THR A 131 -1.49 51.37 17.27
C THR A 131 -0.93 52.72 16.79
N GLN A 132 -0.28 52.75 15.62
CA GLN A 132 0.23 53.99 15.00
C GLN A 132 -0.90 54.95 14.63
N ASN A 133 -2.03 54.43 14.14
CA ASN A 133 -3.20 55.26 13.81
C ASN A 133 -3.90 55.83 15.05
N GLN A 134 -3.89 55.11 16.18
CA GLN A 134 -4.43 55.62 17.45
C GLN A 134 -3.55 56.70 18.11
N LEU A 135 -2.24 56.73 17.83
CA LEU A 135 -1.30 57.71 18.37
C LEU A 135 -1.22 59.02 17.55
N LYS A 136 -1.91 59.10 16.40
CA LYS A 136 -1.97 60.29 15.53
C LYS A 136 -3.20 61.18 15.78
N ILE A 137 -3.91 60.96 16.88
CA ILE A 137 -5.02 61.80 17.39
C ILE A 137 -4.47 62.63 18.55
#